data_AF-A0A7X0MI15-F1
#
_entry.id   AF-A0A7X0MI15-F1
#
_cell.length_a   1.000
_cell.length_b   1.000
_cell.length_c   1.000
_cell.angle_alpha   90.00
_cell.angle_beta   90.00
_cell.angle_gamma   90.00
#
_symmetry.space_group_name_H-M   'P 1'
#
loop_
_entity.id
_entity.type
_entity.pdbx_description
1 polymer ?
#
loop_
_entity_poly.entity_id
_entity_poly.type
_entity_poly.pdbx_seq_one_letter_code
_entity_poly.pdbx_strand_id
1 'polypeptide(L)'
;MSKLILYIPVGLLLFIGQCLSTKIEVVSKATSILVKPGYALKEDDSTFNYQGNKYLIVTDEIFDEKGNIISASVAGDVGYSTYTKQDFNKHKNLIDDYSFTNVINVQLIKNDTILVNGSKIITKGIDRLNKAIYYNLKSRDTLYRITYK
;
A
#
# COMPACT_ATOMS: atom_id res chain seq x y z
N MET A 1 -66.35 -18.55 -13.52
CA MET A 1 -65.12 -19.34 -13.27
C MET A 1 -63.95 -18.36 -13.21
N SER A 2 -63.36 -18.19 -12.02
CA SER A 2 -62.43 -17.11 -11.66
C SER A 2 -61.06 -17.22 -12.32
N LYS A 3 -60.52 -16.07 -12.75
CA LYS A 3 -59.10 -15.88 -13.09
C LYS A 3 -58.28 -15.76 -11.80
N LEU A 4 -57.26 -16.59 -11.65
CA LEU A 4 -56.27 -16.52 -10.59
C LEU A 4 -55.23 -15.45 -10.99
N ILE A 5 -55.19 -14.32 -10.28
CA ILE A 5 -54.12 -13.32 -10.42
C ILE A 5 -53.06 -13.65 -9.37
N LEU A 6 -51.91 -14.15 -9.83
CA LEU A 6 -50.75 -14.40 -8.99
C LEU A 6 -50.08 -13.06 -8.67
N TYR A 7 -50.34 -12.54 -7.47
CA TYR A 7 -49.62 -11.40 -6.92
C TYR A 7 -48.23 -11.86 -6.48
N ILE A 8 -47.21 -11.57 -7.29
CA ILE A 8 -45.82 -11.66 -6.83
C ILE A 8 -45.53 -10.34 -6.12
N PRO A 9 -45.28 -10.32 -4.80
CA PRO A 9 -44.92 -9.08 -4.13
C PRO A 9 -43.60 -8.59 -4.70
N VAL A 10 -43.58 -7.31 -5.10
CA VAL A 10 -42.38 -6.53 -5.42
C VAL A 10 -41.61 -6.32 -4.12
N GLY A 11 -41.01 -7.40 -3.66
CA GLY A 11 -40.20 -7.49 -2.45
C GLY A 11 -38.94 -8.29 -2.75
N LEU A 12 -38.41 -8.16 -3.98
CA LEU A 12 -37.04 -8.55 -4.26
C LEU A 12 -36.15 -7.49 -3.61
N LEU A 13 -35.95 -7.65 -2.29
CA LEU A 13 -34.88 -7.04 -1.55
C LEU A 13 -33.58 -7.45 -2.24
N LEU A 14 -33.15 -6.61 -3.18
CA LEU A 14 -31.77 -6.49 -3.61
C LEU A 14 -30.98 -6.16 -2.35
N PHE A 15 -30.55 -7.19 -1.64
CA PHE A 15 -29.33 -7.13 -0.85
C PHE A 15 -28.20 -6.85 -1.85
N ILE A 16 -28.08 -5.56 -2.21
CA ILE A 16 -26.83 -5.04 -2.72
C ILE A 16 -25.90 -5.25 -1.54
N GLY A 17 -25.13 -6.35 -1.59
CA GLY A 17 -24.02 -6.58 -0.69
C GLY A 17 -23.09 -5.39 -0.85
N GLN A 18 -23.31 -4.36 -0.04
CA GLN A 18 -22.40 -3.25 0.10
C GLN A 18 -21.09 -3.90 0.51
N CYS A 19 -20.18 -3.99 -0.44
CA CYS A 19 -18.81 -4.37 -0.19
C CYS A 19 -18.28 -3.26 0.72
N LEU A 20 -18.39 -3.46 2.04
CA LEU A 20 -18.02 -2.48 3.06
C LEU A 20 -16.53 -2.22 2.90
N SER A 21 -16.18 -1.14 2.19
CA SER A 21 -14.80 -0.72 2.09
C SER A 21 -14.40 -0.05 3.40
N THR A 22 -13.31 -0.52 4.00
CA THR A 22 -12.80 0.06 5.25
C THR A 22 -11.60 0.92 4.93
N LYS A 23 -11.65 2.21 5.26
CA LYS A 23 -10.48 3.09 5.15
C LYS A 23 -9.40 2.63 6.11
N ILE A 24 -8.16 2.58 5.62
CA ILE A 24 -6.98 2.22 6.40
C ILE A 24 -6.15 3.49 6.63
N GLU A 25 -5.76 3.73 7.87
CA GLU A 25 -4.81 4.78 8.22
C GLU A 25 -3.39 4.26 7.98
N VAL A 26 -2.73 4.78 6.94
CA VAL A 26 -1.38 4.38 6.57
C VAL A 26 -0.36 5.13 7.42
N VAL A 27 0.56 4.38 8.03
CA VAL A 27 1.71 4.92 8.77
C VAL A 27 2.90 5.06 7.84
N SER A 28 3.20 4.00 7.09
CA SER A 28 4.30 4.00 6.13
C SER A 28 4.01 3.16 4.90
N LYS A 29 4.72 3.47 3.81
CA LYS A 29 4.75 2.69 2.58
C LYS A 29 6.20 2.52 2.15
N ALA A 30 6.67 1.29 2.19
CA ALA A 30 8.00 0.93 1.71
C ALA A 30 7.93 0.34 0.30
N THR A 31 8.88 0.73 -0.56
CA THR A 31 9.18 0.03 -1.81
C THR A 31 10.42 -0.81 -1.60
N SER A 32 10.41 -2.07 -2.02
CA SER A 32 11.51 -2.98 -1.74
C SER A 32 11.79 -3.91 -2.91
N ILE A 33 13.05 -4.35 -3.01
CA ILE A 33 13.52 -5.23 -4.07
C ILE A 33 14.02 -6.55 -3.47
N LEU A 34 13.74 -7.65 -4.17
CA LEU A 34 14.21 -8.97 -3.79
C LEU A 34 15.74 -9.01 -3.78
N VAL A 35 16.33 -9.42 -2.66
CA VAL A 35 17.77 -9.64 -2.55
C VAL A 35 18.11 -10.96 -3.24
N LYS A 36 18.71 -10.86 -4.43
CA LYS A 36 19.14 -12.04 -5.20
C LYS A 36 20.42 -12.64 -4.63
N PRO A 37 20.68 -13.93 -4.85
CA PRO A 37 21.97 -14.54 -4.52
C PRO A 37 23.13 -13.74 -5.10
N GLY A 38 24.16 -13.47 -4.30
CA GLY A 38 25.33 -12.69 -4.70
C GLY A 38 25.17 -11.17 -4.58
N TYR A 39 23.98 -10.66 -4.23
CA TYR A 39 23.81 -9.24 -3.91
C TYR A 39 24.44 -8.93 -2.55
N ALA A 40 25.44 -8.05 -2.52
CA ALA A 40 26.09 -7.60 -1.30
C ALA A 40 25.27 -6.48 -0.67
N LEU A 41 24.72 -6.75 0.53
CA LEU A 41 24.08 -5.72 1.35
C LEU A 41 25.13 -4.91 2.08
N LYS A 42 24.89 -3.61 2.20
CA LYS A 42 25.67 -2.70 3.03
C LYS A 42 25.27 -2.86 4.49
N GLU A 43 26.11 -2.36 5.40
CA GLU A 43 25.85 -2.44 6.84
C GLU A 43 24.55 -1.71 7.24
N ASP A 44 24.29 -0.56 6.61
CA ASP A 44 23.11 0.26 6.90
C ASP A 44 21.87 -0.12 6.08
N ASP A 45 21.94 -1.18 5.25
CA ASP A 45 20.81 -1.59 4.41
C ASP A 45 19.67 -2.14 5.27
N SER A 46 18.51 -1.50 5.18
CA SER A 46 17.31 -1.96 5.86
C SER A 46 16.64 -3.07 5.06
N THR A 47 16.39 -4.21 5.70
CA THR A 47 15.80 -5.38 5.05
C THR A 47 14.65 -5.97 5.86
N PHE A 48 13.76 -6.71 5.19
CA PHE A 48 12.76 -7.54 5.85
C PHE A 48 12.56 -8.86 5.12
N ASN A 49 12.01 -9.84 5.82
CA ASN A 49 11.66 -11.13 5.25
C ASN A 49 10.17 -11.20 4.96
N TYR A 50 9.80 -11.74 3.79
CA TYR A 50 8.42 -12.04 3.42
C TYR A 50 8.38 -13.36 2.66
N GLN A 51 7.57 -14.31 3.16
CA GLN A 51 7.44 -15.66 2.59
C GLN A 51 8.80 -16.35 2.33
N GLY A 52 9.72 -16.24 3.29
CA GLY A 52 11.07 -16.84 3.20
C GLY A 52 12.07 -16.09 2.32
N ASN A 53 11.65 -15.03 1.62
CA ASN A 53 12.51 -14.20 0.79
C ASN A 53 12.94 -12.93 1.52
N LYS A 54 14.20 -12.52 1.35
CA LYS A 54 14.75 -11.27 1.89
C LYS A 54 14.56 -10.13 0.88
N TYR A 55 14.04 -9.00 1.35
CA TYR A 55 13.82 -7.80 0.55
C TYR A 55 14.62 -6.62 1.12
N LEU A 56 15.28 -5.87 0.24
CA LEU A 56 15.95 -4.61 0.55
C LEU A 56 14.95 -3.45 0.41
N ILE A 57 14.83 -2.62 1.44
CA ILE A 57 13.98 -1.42 1.41
C ILE A 57 14.69 -0.35 0.58
N VAL A 58 14.15 0.00 -0.58
CA VAL A 58 14.71 1.05 -1.45
C VAL A 58 14.16 2.40 -1.07
N THR A 59 12.87 2.47 -0.76
CA THR A 59 12.24 3.68 -0.23
C THR A 59 11.38 3.34 0.97
N ASP A 60 11.30 4.27 1.92
CA ASP A 60 10.33 4.22 3.02
C ASP A 60 9.69 5.60 3.19
N GLU A 61 8.40 5.69 2.91
CA GLU A 61 7.60 6.91 2.96
C GLU A 61 6.72 6.89 4.22
N ILE A 62 6.74 7.95 5.02
CA ILE A 62 5.99 8.08 6.27
C ILE A 62 4.92 9.14 6.11
N PHE A 63 3.73 8.85 6.63
CA PHE A 63 2.53 9.67 6.44
C PHE A 63 1.93 10.16 7.76
N ASP A 64 1.30 11.33 7.72
CA ASP A 64 0.44 11.81 8.80
C ASP A 64 -0.94 11.14 8.79
N GLU A 65 -1.76 11.42 9.80
CA GLU A 65 -3.13 10.86 9.95
C GLU A 65 -4.07 11.27 8.82
N LYS A 66 -3.73 12.33 8.07
CA LYS A 66 -4.47 12.79 6.89
C LYS A 66 -3.96 12.11 5.60
N GLY A 67 -2.92 11.31 5.69
CA GLY A 67 -2.28 10.61 4.57
C GLY A 67 -1.27 11.47 3.81
N ASN A 68 -0.88 12.66 4.29
CA ASN A 68 0.16 13.44 3.63
C ASN A 68 1.54 12.92 4.02
N ILE A 69 2.46 12.90 3.07
CA ILE A 69 3.85 12.54 3.35
C ILE A 69 4.50 13.56 4.30
N ILE A 70 5.19 13.05 5.32
CA ILE A 70 5.93 13.87 6.29
C ILE A 70 7.43 13.63 6.24
N SER A 71 7.84 12.44 5.80
CA SER A 71 9.23 12.13 5.48
C SER A 71 9.33 10.98 4.49
N ALA A 72 10.45 10.91 3.76
CA ALA A 72 10.79 9.78 2.91
C ALA A 72 12.27 9.50 3.00
N SER A 73 12.66 8.24 3.04
CA SER A 73 14.05 7.82 2.96
C SER A 73 14.29 7.03 1.67
N VAL A 74 15.45 7.23 1.04
CA VAL A 74 15.85 6.54 -0.20
C VAL A 74 17.22 5.92 0.01
N ALA A 75 17.34 4.63 -0.29
CA ALA A 75 18.63 3.94 -0.32
C ALA A 75 19.51 4.52 -1.44
N GLY A 76 20.70 4.99 -1.07
CA GLY A 76 21.71 5.50 -1.98
C GLY A 76 23.04 4.77 -1.85
N ASP A 77 24.09 5.37 -2.41
CA ASP A 77 25.42 4.75 -2.45
C ASP A 77 26.09 4.70 -1.06
N VAL A 78 25.85 5.70 -0.22
CA VAL A 78 26.51 5.87 1.10
C VAL A 78 25.50 5.74 2.26
N GLY A 79 24.41 5.00 2.05
CA GLY A 79 23.33 4.81 3.03
C GLY A 79 22.02 5.46 2.60
N TYR A 80 21.14 5.78 3.55
CA TYR A 80 19.83 6.36 3.26
C TYR A 80 19.86 7.89 3.30
N SER A 81 19.36 8.50 2.23
CA SER A 81 19.03 9.93 2.21
C SER A 81 17.61 10.12 2.72
N THR A 82 17.47 10.83 3.84
CA THR A 82 16.15 11.16 4.41
C THR A 82 15.74 12.59 4.06
N TYR A 83 14.52 12.71 3.57
CA TYR A 83 13.85 13.96 3.23
C TYR A 83 12.67 14.19 4.17
N THR A 84 12.51 15.42 4.62
CA THR A 84 11.43 15.82 5.53
C THR A 84 10.41 16.69 4.80
N LYS A 85 9.29 16.98 5.49
CA LYS A 85 8.31 17.98 5.05
C LYS A 85 8.92 19.32 4.67
N GLN A 86 9.97 19.75 5.37
CA GLN A 86 10.66 21.00 5.03
C GLN A 86 11.37 20.91 3.68
N ASP A 87 11.95 19.75 3.34
CA ASP A 87 12.67 19.53 2.09
C ASP A 87 11.71 19.47 0.90
N PHE A 88 10.55 18.83 1.05
CA PHE A 88 9.50 18.81 0.02
C PHE A 88 8.97 20.23 -0.29
N ASN A 89 8.88 21.10 0.72
CA ASN A 89 8.45 22.49 0.51
C ASN A 89 9.51 23.34 -0.20
N LYS A 90 10.81 23.05 0.03
CA LYS A 90 11.92 23.76 -0.61
C LYS A 90 12.14 23.31 -2.05
N HIS A 91 11.99 22.02 -2.31
CA HIS A 91 12.29 21.41 -3.60
C HIS A 91 11.00 20.86 -4.23
N LYS A 92 10.36 21.68 -5.08
CA LYS A 92 9.06 21.36 -5.68
C LYS A 92 9.03 20.01 -6.43
N ASN A 93 10.17 19.58 -6.97
CA ASN A 93 10.25 18.38 -7.80
C ASN A 93 10.65 17.13 -7.01
N LEU A 94 10.99 17.22 -5.72
CA LEU A 94 11.57 16.11 -4.97
C LEU A 94 10.62 14.91 -4.87
N ILE A 95 9.31 15.18 -4.76
CA ILE A 95 8.27 14.15 -4.81
C ILE A 95 8.28 13.42 -6.17
N ASP A 96 8.39 14.16 -7.27
CA ASP A 96 8.33 13.62 -8.62
C ASP A 96 9.62 12.88 -8.99
N ASP A 97 10.78 13.46 -8.65
CA ASP A 97 12.12 12.94 -8.94
C ASP A 97 12.32 11.52 -8.36
N TYR A 98 11.78 11.27 -7.16
CA TYR A 98 11.83 9.96 -6.50
C TYR A 98 10.52 9.18 -6.62
N SER A 99 9.52 9.72 -7.33
CA SER A 99 8.18 9.12 -7.47
C SER A 99 7.52 8.78 -6.12
N PHE A 100 7.71 9.63 -5.11
CA PHE A 100 7.04 9.51 -3.82
C PHE A 100 5.54 9.75 -3.95
N THR A 101 4.78 9.19 -3.01
CA THR A 101 3.35 9.45 -2.90
C THR A 101 3.13 10.66 -2.01
N ASN A 102 2.74 11.79 -2.60
CA ASN A 102 2.45 13.01 -1.82
C ASN A 102 1.31 12.79 -0.80
N VAL A 103 0.22 12.17 -1.26
CA VAL A 103 -0.96 11.86 -0.44
C VAL A 103 -1.35 10.40 -0.68
N ILE A 104 -1.54 9.65 0.40
CA ILE A 104 -1.95 8.25 0.37
C ILE A 104 -3.35 8.05 0.96
N ASN A 105 -4.21 7.38 0.20
CA ASN A 105 -5.53 6.95 0.62
C ASN A 105 -5.67 5.47 0.32
N VAL A 106 -5.87 4.66 1.35
CA VAL A 106 -5.99 3.21 1.23
C VAL A 106 -7.32 2.74 1.77
N GLN A 107 -7.99 1.89 1.02
CA GLN A 107 -9.24 1.25 1.44
C GLN A 107 -9.14 -0.26 1.23
N LEU A 108 -9.51 -1.05 2.23
CA LEU A 108 -9.70 -2.48 2.09
C LEU A 108 -11.09 -2.75 1.53
N ILE A 109 -11.18 -3.32 0.32
CA ILE A 109 -12.47 -3.66 -0.29
C ILE A 109 -12.87 -5.10 0.06
N LYS A 110 -11.91 -6.03 0.01
CA LYS A 110 -12.07 -7.46 0.27
C LYS A 110 -10.82 -8.00 0.97
N ASN A 111 -10.84 -9.25 1.41
CA ASN A 111 -9.74 -9.89 2.13
C ASN A 111 -8.37 -9.84 1.42
N ASP A 112 -8.36 -9.73 0.09
CA ASP A 112 -7.15 -9.73 -0.73
C ASP A 112 -7.03 -8.50 -1.65
N THR A 113 -7.93 -7.52 -1.52
CA THR A 113 -8.05 -6.41 -2.49
C THR A 113 -8.11 -5.08 -1.77
N ILE A 114 -7.23 -4.16 -2.17
CA ILE A 114 -7.20 -2.77 -1.69
C ILE A 114 -7.42 -1.78 -2.83
N LEU A 115 -7.89 -0.58 -2.50
CA LEU A 115 -7.70 0.61 -3.32
C LEU A 115 -6.53 1.39 -2.74
N VAL A 116 -5.60 1.82 -3.60
CA VAL A 116 -4.58 2.82 -3.26
C VAL A 116 -4.77 3.99 -4.21
N ASN A 117 -5.12 5.15 -3.66
CA ASN A 117 -5.43 6.37 -4.43
C ASN A 117 -6.42 6.11 -5.59
N GLY A 118 -7.47 5.31 -5.31
CA GLY A 118 -8.49 4.93 -6.28
C GLY A 118 -8.13 3.77 -7.22
N SER A 119 -6.86 3.35 -7.25
CA SER A 119 -6.42 2.22 -8.07
C SER A 119 -6.62 0.89 -7.34
N LYS A 120 -7.33 -0.04 -7.98
CA LYS A 120 -7.57 -1.39 -7.42
C LYS A 120 -6.33 -2.26 -7.54
N ILE A 121 -5.92 -2.85 -6.42
CA ILE A 121 -4.71 -3.67 -6.30
C ILE A 121 -5.08 -4.98 -5.61
N ILE A 122 -4.62 -6.09 -6.19
CA ILE A 122 -4.66 -7.41 -5.56
C ILE A 122 -3.41 -7.54 -4.67
N THR A 123 -3.64 -7.77 -3.39
CA THR A 123 -2.59 -7.97 -2.38
C THR A 123 -1.96 -9.35 -2.52
N LYS A 124 -0.67 -9.45 -2.18
CA LYS A 124 0.05 -10.71 -1.97
C LYS A 124 -0.27 -11.33 -0.62
N GLY A 125 -0.56 -10.50 0.37
CA GLY A 125 -0.99 -10.93 1.69
C GLY A 125 -1.21 -9.76 2.62
N ILE A 126 -1.99 -10.01 3.66
CA ILE A 126 -2.25 -9.07 4.74
C ILE A 126 -1.83 -9.73 6.04
N ASP A 127 -0.78 -9.20 6.66
CA ASP A 127 -0.35 -9.56 8.00
C ASP A 127 -1.06 -8.65 9.00
N ARG A 128 -2.15 -9.15 9.56
CA ARG A 128 -2.97 -8.39 10.52
C ARG A 128 -2.28 -8.22 11.88
N LEU A 129 -1.34 -9.11 12.22
CA LEU A 129 -0.62 -9.04 13.49
C LEU A 129 0.40 -7.90 13.44
N ASN A 130 1.19 -7.84 12.36
CA ASN A 130 2.18 -6.79 12.13
C ASN A 130 1.60 -5.54 11.43
N LYS A 131 0.28 -5.52 11.22
CA LYS A 131 -0.46 -4.47 10.52
C LYS A 131 0.21 -4.07 9.19
N ALA A 132 0.50 -5.06 8.36
CA ALA A 132 1.18 -4.88 7.09
C ALA A 132 0.38 -5.46 5.92
N ILE A 133 0.37 -4.74 4.79
CA ILE A 133 -0.22 -5.18 3.53
C ILE A 133 0.88 -5.23 2.47
N TYR A 134 0.99 -6.36 1.79
CA TYR A 134 2.01 -6.60 0.78
C TYR A 134 1.39 -6.68 -0.61
N TYR A 135 2.01 -6.06 -1.62
CA TYR A 135 1.53 -6.10 -3.01
C TYR A 135 2.65 -5.78 -4.01
N ASN A 136 2.43 -6.05 -5.31
CA ASN A 136 3.37 -5.71 -6.38
C ASN A 136 2.67 -4.80 -7.41
N LEU A 137 3.36 -3.75 -7.87
CA LEU A 137 2.88 -2.88 -8.97
C LEU A 137 3.72 -3.01 -10.25
N LYS A 138 5.05 -3.06 -10.11
CA LYS A 138 5.98 -2.95 -11.25
C LYS A 138 6.48 -4.31 -11.73
N SER A 139 7.06 -5.11 -10.83
CA SER A 139 7.71 -6.37 -11.17
C SER A 139 7.48 -7.43 -10.10
N ARG A 140 7.83 -8.69 -10.40
CA ARG A 140 7.81 -9.78 -9.40
C ARG A 140 8.88 -9.60 -8.33
N ASP A 141 9.97 -8.92 -8.66
CA ASP A 141 11.10 -8.67 -7.76
C ASP A 141 10.84 -7.45 -6.87
N THR A 142 9.84 -6.61 -7.19
CA THR A 142 9.46 -5.44 -6.39
C THR A 142 8.29 -5.78 -5.49
N LEU A 143 8.47 -5.59 -4.18
CA LEU A 143 7.42 -5.74 -3.18
C LEU A 143 7.17 -4.39 -2.50
N TYR A 144 5.91 -3.99 -2.49
CA TYR A 144 5.44 -2.85 -1.72
C TYR A 144 4.88 -3.35 -0.40
N ARG A 145 5.17 -2.62 0.68
CA ARG A 145 4.65 -2.88 2.02
C ARG A 145 4.00 -1.62 2.57
N ILE A 146 2.70 -1.66 2.83
CA ILE A 146 1.98 -0.63 3.58
C ILE A 146 1.89 -1.08 5.04
N THR A 147 2.32 -0.24 5.97
CA THR A 147 2.12 -0.42 7.41
C THR A 147 0.97 0.48 7.87
N TYR A 148 0.07 -0.03 8.72
CA TYR A 148 -1.14 0.70 9.12
C TYR A 148 -1.44 0.65 10.64
N LYS A 149 -2.36 1.51 11.12
CA LYS A 149 -2.82 1.52 12.52
C LYS A 149 -4.07 0.67 12.76
#